data_AF-E0YRW1-F1
#
_entry.id   AF-E0YRW1-F1
#
_cell.length_a   1.000
_cell.length_b   1.000
_cell.length_c   1.000
_cell.angle_alpha   90.00
_cell.angle_beta   90.00
_cell.angle_gamma   90.00
#
_symmetry.space_group_name_H-M   'P 1'
#
loop_
_entity.id
_entity.type
_entity.pdbx_description
1 polymer ?
#
loop_
_entity_poly.entity_id
_entity_poly.type
_entity_poly.pdbx_seq_one_letter_code
_entity_poly.pdbx_strand_id
1 'polypeptide(L)'
;MGYYDDEGSYHSIRQDVKHGLAKAADKLLPHHHHHHHHSDNNNTTITEHVEIDVVRHDANSSRRPAPATESQPNTVSIPCHHIRLGDFLMLQGRPCQVIRISTSSATGQYRYLGVDLFTKQLHEESSFIANPAPSVVVQTMLGPVFKQYRVLDMADGFVTAMTETGDVKQGLSVIDQSNLWSRLQQAFESGRGSVRVLVLNDGGRELAVEMKVVHGSRL
;
A
#
# COMPACT_ATOMS: atom_id res chain seq x y z
N MET A 1 23.65 17.32 -1.81
CA MET A 1 23.52 18.06 -3.08
C MET A 1 24.89 18.14 -3.72
N GLY A 2 24.96 17.88 -5.02
CA GLY A 2 26.17 17.89 -5.83
C GLY A 2 25.81 18.43 -7.21
N TYR A 3 26.81 18.81 -8.00
CA TYR A 3 26.66 19.35 -9.35
C TYR A 3 27.61 18.60 -10.29
N TYR A 4 27.30 18.60 -11.58
CA TYR A 4 28.18 18.07 -12.62
C TYR A 4 28.87 19.25 -13.29
N ASP A 5 30.15 19.08 -13.64
CA ASP A 5 30.86 20.03 -14.50
C ASP A 5 30.54 19.81 -15.98
N ASP A 6 30.99 20.73 -16.83
CA ASP A 6 30.77 20.69 -18.28
C ASP A 6 31.48 19.50 -18.97
N GLU A 7 32.35 18.78 -18.25
CA GLU A 7 33.00 17.55 -18.70
C GLU A 7 32.28 16.28 -18.19
N GLY A 8 31.15 16.44 -17.51
CA GLY A 8 30.30 15.34 -17.04
C GLY A 8 30.80 14.63 -15.79
N SER A 9 31.77 15.20 -15.07
CA SER A 9 32.26 14.66 -13.81
C SER A 9 31.42 15.16 -12.62
N TYR A 10 31.05 14.24 -11.72
CA TYR A 10 30.21 14.54 -10.56
C TYR A 10 31.01 15.10 -9.38
N HIS A 11 30.60 16.27 -8.87
CA HIS A 11 31.18 16.90 -7.69
C HIS A 11 30.16 16.99 -6.56
N SER A 12 30.56 16.54 -5.37
CA SER A 12 29.75 16.66 -4.15
C SER A 12 30.12 17.95 -3.41
N ILE A 13 29.12 18.80 -3.14
CA ILE A 13 29.30 20.06 -2.39
C ILE A 13 29.93 19.79 -1.00
N ARG A 14 29.67 18.62 -0.41
CA ARG A 14 30.27 18.23 0.88
C ARG A 14 31.75 17.85 0.77
N GLN A 15 32.19 17.43 -0.40
CA GLN A 15 33.56 17.02 -0.68
C GLN A 15 34.41 18.27 -1.00
N ASP A 16 33.87 19.23 -1.75
CA ASP A 16 34.50 20.53 -2.01
C ASP A 16 34.72 21.35 -0.73
N VAL A 17 33.73 21.37 0.18
CA VAL A 17 33.87 22.05 1.49
C VAL A 17 34.91 21.37 2.38
N LYS A 18 35.05 20.03 2.32
CA LYS A 18 36.10 19.30 3.05
C LYS A 18 37.49 19.56 2.49
N HIS A 19 37.65 19.67 1.18
CA HIS A 19 38.92 20.03 0.55
C HIS A 19 39.28 21.52 0.75
N GLY A 20 38.29 22.41 0.85
CA GLY A 20 38.48 23.82 1.20
C GLY A 20 38.89 24.05 2.66
N LEU A 21 38.33 23.28 3.61
CA LEU A 21 38.67 23.41 5.04
C LEU A 21 40.02 22.76 5.43
N ALA A 22 40.53 21.81 4.64
CA ALA A 22 41.80 21.14 4.93
C ALA A 22 43.02 22.08 4.88
N LYS A 23 42.87 23.32 4.38
CA LYS A 23 43.92 24.35 4.39
C LYS A 23 43.86 25.33 5.58
N ALA A 24 42.92 25.19 6.52
CA ALA A 24 42.69 26.20 7.55
C ALA A 24 42.57 25.68 9.00
N ALA A 25 42.96 24.45 9.30
CA ALA A 25 42.85 23.91 10.67
C ALA A 25 44.14 23.21 11.13
N ASP A 26 45.24 23.97 11.14
CA ASP A 26 46.38 23.68 11.99
C ASP A 26 46.35 24.68 13.16
N LYS A 27 45.67 24.30 14.24
CA LYS A 27 45.97 24.66 15.64
C LYS A 27 44.79 24.34 16.59
N LEU A 28 45.16 23.68 17.69
CA LEU A 28 44.49 23.57 18.99
C LEU A 28 43.60 22.32 19.24
N LEU A 29 44.25 21.25 19.73
CA LEU A 29 43.79 20.43 20.86
C LEU A 29 44.21 21.15 22.18
N PRO A 30 43.74 20.84 23.43
CA PRO A 30 43.36 19.49 23.93
C PRO A 30 42.32 19.35 25.09
N HIS A 31 41.97 18.07 25.37
CA HIS A 31 41.63 17.38 26.65
C HIS A 31 40.46 17.80 27.59
N HIS A 32 39.51 16.88 27.92
CA HIS A 32 39.45 16.09 29.19
C HIS A 32 38.12 15.29 29.45
N HIS A 33 38.27 14.07 30.01
CA HIS A 33 37.49 13.21 30.95
C HIS A 33 35.96 12.96 30.97
N HIS A 34 35.63 11.65 31.06
CA HIS A 34 34.60 10.86 31.80
C HIS A 34 33.32 11.50 32.40
N HIS A 35 32.16 10.84 32.20
CA HIS A 35 31.38 10.17 33.28
C HIS A 35 30.21 9.32 32.77
N HIS A 36 30.01 8.17 33.42
CA HIS A 36 28.87 7.24 33.31
C HIS A 36 27.65 7.76 34.10
N HIS A 37 26.43 7.53 33.62
CA HIS A 37 25.24 7.44 34.47
C HIS A 37 24.18 6.51 33.86
N HIS A 38 23.81 5.48 34.62
CA HIS A 38 22.65 4.61 34.44
C HIS A 38 21.38 5.33 34.95
N SER A 39 20.24 5.10 34.29
CA SER A 39 18.93 5.25 34.92
C SER A 39 17.94 4.27 34.30
N ASP A 40 17.48 3.34 35.13
CA ASP A 40 16.37 2.42 34.85
C ASP A 40 15.05 3.17 34.79
N ASN A 41 14.15 2.77 33.89
CA ASN A 41 12.74 3.09 34.01
C ASN A 41 11.89 1.88 33.62
N ASN A 42 11.14 1.39 34.60
CA ASN A 42 10.28 0.22 34.55
C ASN A 42 8.86 0.69 34.22
N ASN A 43 8.29 0.28 33.08
CA ASN A 43 6.86 0.47 32.81
C ASN A 43 6.23 -0.82 32.30
N THR A 44 5.56 -1.53 33.20
CA THR A 44 4.79 -2.74 32.96
C THR A 44 3.44 -2.35 32.37
N THR A 45 3.21 -2.61 31.08
CA THR A 45 1.87 -2.50 30.47
C THR A 45 1.38 -3.91 30.16
N ILE A 46 0.27 -4.28 30.80
CA ILE A 46 -0.44 -5.55 30.64
C ILE A 46 -1.12 -5.52 29.26
N THR A 47 -0.66 -6.35 28.33
CA THR A 47 -1.39 -6.64 27.08
C THR A 47 -2.17 -7.93 27.24
N GLU A 48 -3.49 -7.81 27.28
CA GLU A 48 -4.42 -8.92 27.12
C GLU A 48 -4.21 -9.57 25.75
N HIS A 49 -3.78 -10.83 25.76
CA HIS A 49 -3.63 -11.65 24.57
C HIS A 49 -5.01 -12.20 24.17
N VAL A 50 -5.65 -11.58 23.19
CA VAL A 50 -6.74 -12.22 22.44
C VAL A 50 -6.09 -13.11 21.37
N GLU A 51 -6.18 -14.42 21.55
CA GLU A 51 -5.78 -15.39 20.53
C GLU A 51 -6.77 -15.32 19.36
N ILE A 52 -6.32 -14.81 18.22
CA ILE A 52 -7.07 -14.81 16.96
C ILE A 52 -6.46 -15.91 16.09
N ASP A 53 -7.29 -16.87 15.69
CA ASP A 53 -6.90 -17.96 14.77
C ASP A 53 -6.53 -17.37 13.39
N VAL A 54 -5.23 -17.17 13.19
CA VAL A 54 -4.64 -16.84 11.89
C VAL A 54 -4.43 -18.15 11.14
N VAL A 55 -5.00 -18.28 9.95
CA VAL A 55 -4.72 -19.40 9.04
C VAL A 55 -3.27 -19.29 8.56
N ARG A 56 -2.35 -19.84 9.35
CA ARG A 56 -0.93 -19.98 9.00
C ARG A 56 -0.77 -21.26 8.21
N HIS A 57 -0.56 -21.16 6.91
CA HIS A 57 0.06 -22.26 6.18
C HIS A 57 1.56 -22.17 6.45
N ASP A 58 2.11 -23.18 7.14
CA ASP A 58 3.55 -23.35 7.33
C ASP A 58 4.25 -23.39 5.98
N ALA A 59 4.85 -22.26 5.59
CA ALA A 59 5.59 -22.12 4.36
C ALA A 59 7.03 -22.62 4.55
N ASN A 60 7.20 -23.91 4.85
CA ASN A 60 8.45 -24.61 4.58
C ASN A 60 8.31 -25.45 3.31
N SER A 61 8.14 -24.78 2.18
CA SER A 61 8.55 -25.34 0.90
C SER A 61 9.38 -24.29 0.18
N SER A 62 10.60 -24.68 -0.15
CA SER A 62 11.53 -23.96 -1.03
C SER A 62 10.89 -23.75 -2.40
N ARG A 63 9.96 -22.81 -2.52
CA ARG A 63 9.55 -22.27 -3.81
C ARG A 63 10.62 -21.28 -4.23
N ARG A 64 11.42 -21.69 -5.24
CA ARG A 64 12.19 -20.75 -6.08
C ARG A 64 11.32 -19.52 -6.32
N PRO A 65 11.82 -18.28 -6.19
CA PRO A 65 11.08 -17.13 -6.66
C PRO A 65 10.77 -17.39 -8.13
N ALA A 66 9.50 -17.63 -8.43
CA ALA A 66 9.04 -17.70 -9.80
C ALA A 66 9.41 -16.36 -10.45
N PRO A 67 9.92 -16.36 -11.69
CA PRO A 67 10.10 -15.11 -12.41
C PRO A 67 8.77 -14.34 -12.39
N ALA A 68 8.85 -13.02 -12.22
CA ALA A 68 7.74 -12.09 -12.12
C ALA A 68 6.92 -12.00 -13.43
N THR A 69 6.33 -13.11 -13.86
CA THR A 69 5.64 -13.26 -15.16
C THR A 69 4.46 -14.21 -15.11
N GLU A 70 3.86 -14.47 -13.95
CA GLU A 70 2.42 -14.74 -13.93
C GLU A 70 1.75 -13.41 -13.65
N SER A 71 1.48 -12.65 -14.72
CA SER A 71 0.63 -11.47 -14.64
C SER A 71 -0.72 -11.93 -14.14
N GLN A 72 -0.95 -11.85 -12.82
CA GLN A 72 -2.29 -12.00 -12.28
C GLN A 72 -3.14 -10.91 -12.97
N PRO A 73 -4.12 -11.29 -13.81
CA PRO A 73 -4.90 -10.30 -14.54
C PRO A 73 -5.58 -9.37 -13.53
N ASN A 74 -5.69 -8.08 -13.86
CA ASN A 74 -6.27 -7.04 -13.00
C ASN A 74 -5.46 -6.72 -11.73
N THR A 75 -4.13 -6.81 -11.78
CA THR A 75 -3.26 -6.34 -10.69
C THR A 75 -2.24 -5.32 -11.19
N VAL A 76 -1.74 -4.48 -10.28
CA VAL A 76 -0.69 -3.50 -10.53
C VAL A 76 0.38 -3.60 -9.45
N SER A 77 1.63 -3.38 -9.81
CA SER A 77 2.72 -3.33 -8.85
C SER A 77 2.73 -2.01 -8.10
N ILE A 78 2.71 -2.07 -6.77
CA ILE A 78 2.73 -0.92 -5.87
C ILE A 78 4.04 -0.94 -5.07
N PRO A 79 4.88 0.10 -5.18
CA PRO A 79 6.05 0.22 -4.33
C PRO A 79 5.66 0.28 -2.85
N CYS A 80 6.34 -0.53 -2.02
CA CYS A 80 5.97 -0.70 -0.62
C CYS A 80 5.94 0.61 0.19
N HIS A 81 6.78 1.59 -0.16
CA HIS A 81 6.81 2.89 0.51
C HIS A 81 5.56 3.75 0.29
N HIS A 82 4.71 3.43 -0.70
CA HIS A 82 3.42 4.08 -0.93
C HIS A 82 2.26 3.46 -0.14
N ILE A 83 2.43 2.26 0.40
CA ILE A 83 1.35 1.49 1.02
C ILE A 83 1.07 2.00 2.44
N ARG A 84 -0.20 2.14 2.80
CA ARG A 84 -0.71 2.59 4.10
C ARG A 84 -1.76 1.63 4.65
N LEU A 85 -2.08 1.80 5.94
CA LEU A 85 -3.23 1.13 6.56
C LEU A 85 -4.51 1.58 5.86
N GLY A 86 -5.40 0.64 5.57
CA GLY A 86 -6.63 0.87 4.82
C GLY A 86 -6.50 0.68 3.31
N ASP A 87 -5.27 0.62 2.76
CA ASP A 87 -5.07 0.34 1.32
C ASP A 87 -5.50 -1.08 0.97
N PHE A 88 -5.78 -1.31 -0.32
CA PHE A 88 -6.12 -2.63 -0.84
C PHE A 88 -4.91 -3.28 -1.52
N LEU A 89 -4.59 -4.50 -1.10
CA LEU A 89 -3.53 -5.33 -1.71
C LEU A 89 -4.07 -6.70 -2.07
N MET A 90 -3.41 -7.35 -3.01
CA MET A 90 -3.56 -8.78 -3.24
C MET A 90 -2.69 -9.51 -2.23
N LEU A 91 -3.33 -10.21 -1.29
CA LEU A 91 -2.67 -11.09 -0.32
C LEU A 91 -3.11 -12.53 -0.61
N GLN A 92 -2.15 -13.40 -0.87
CA GLN A 92 -2.38 -14.81 -1.25
C GLN A 92 -3.35 -14.94 -2.44
N GLY A 93 -3.26 -14.00 -3.39
CA GLY A 93 -4.11 -13.95 -4.57
C GLY A 93 -5.52 -13.40 -4.33
N ARG A 94 -5.83 -12.85 -3.15
CA ARG A 94 -7.15 -12.31 -2.82
C ARG A 94 -7.08 -10.83 -2.46
N PRO A 95 -8.08 -10.00 -2.85
CA PRO A 95 -8.07 -8.59 -2.50
C PRO A 95 -8.42 -8.40 -1.02
N CYS A 96 -7.48 -7.82 -0.28
CA CYS A 96 -7.60 -7.59 1.15
C CYS A 96 -7.36 -6.11 1.50
N GLN A 97 -8.04 -5.62 2.52
CA GLN A 97 -7.74 -4.34 3.14
C GLN A 97 -6.63 -4.49 4.17
N VAL A 98 -5.56 -3.71 4.05
CA VAL A 98 -4.42 -3.75 4.96
C VAL A 98 -4.82 -3.20 6.33
N ILE A 99 -4.63 -4.02 7.37
CA ILE A 99 -4.91 -3.65 8.76
C ILE A 99 -3.63 -3.59 9.61
N ARG A 100 -2.51 -4.16 9.15
CA ARG A 100 -1.22 -4.07 9.82
C ARG A 100 -0.07 -4.20 8.83
N ILE A 101 0.96 -3.39 9.05
CA ILE A 101 2.23 -3.41 8.32
C ILE A 101 3.33 -3.69 9.33
N SER A 102 4.19 -4.66 9.03
CA SER A 102 5.35 -5.00 9.85
C SER A 102 6.57 -5.27 8.97
N THR A 103 7.74 -5.42 9.57
CA THR A 103 8.97 -5.76 8.85
C THR A 103 9.53 -7.04 9.44
N SER A 104 9.89 -7.99 8.59
CA SER A 104 10.54 -9.23 8.98
C SER A 104 11.96 -8.92 9.47
N SER A 105 12.25 -9.26 10.73
CA SER A 105 13.60 -9.10 11.30
C SER A 105 14.65 -9.97 10.60
N ALA A 106 14.23 -11.11 10.03
CA ALA A 106 15.12 -12.04 9.35
C ALA A 106 15.48 -11.62 7.91
N THR A 107 14.53 -11.00 7.19
CA THR A 107 14.67 -10.74 5.74
C THR A 107 14.62 -9.27 5.36
N GLY A 108 14.22 -8.38 6.28
CA GLY A 108 13.97 -6.96 5.99
C GLY A 108 12.77 -6.71 5.06
N GLN A 109 12.00 -7.75 4.72
CA GLN A 109 10.80 -7.62 3.90
C GLN A 109 9.66 -7.00 4.71
N TYR A 110 8.83 -6.20 4.05
CA TYR A 110 7.54 -5.81 4.62
C TYR A 110 6.62 -7.03 4.67
N ARG A 111 5.82 -7.13 5.71
CA ARG A 111 4.78 -8.13 5.89
C ARG A 111 3.48 -7.40 6.15
N TYR A 112 2.48 -7.72 5.33
CA TYR A 112 1.16 -7.11 5.35
C TYR A 112 0.15 -8.14 5.85
N LEU A 113 -0.61 -7.76 6.86
CA LEU A 113 -1.79 -8.49 7.30
C LEU A 113 -3.01 -7.70 6.85
N GLY A 114 -3.94 -8.37 6.18
CA GLY A 114 -5.16 -7.77 5.67
C GLY A 114 -6.39 -8.64 5.90
N VAL A 115 -7.56 -7.99 5.83
CA VAL A 115 -8.86 -8.65 5.87
C VAL A 115 -9.38 -8.78 4.45
N ASP A 116 -9.72 -10.01 4.05
CA ASP A 116 -10.32 -10.27 2.75
C ASP A 116 -11.66 -9.56 2.60
N LEU A 117 -11.85 -8.88 1.47
CA LEU A 117 -13.04 -8.05 1.28
C LEU A 117 -14.32 -8.86 1.12
N PHE A 118 -14.22 -10.13 0.72
CA PHE A 118 -15.33 -10.99 0.36
C PHE A 118 -15.65 -12.08 1.40
N THR A 119 -14.64 -12.67 2.04
CA THR A 119 -14.78 -13.74 3.04
C THR A 119 -14.54 -13.24 4.47
N LYS A 120 -14.01 -12.03 4.62
CA LYS A 120 -13.62 -11.43 5.92
C LYS A 120 -12.56 -12.22 6.69
N GLN A 121 -11.86 -13.14 6.02
CA GLN A 121 -10.74 -13.90 6.60
C GLN A 121 -9.46 -13.07 6.62
N LEU A 122 -8.57 -13.37 7.55
CA LEU A 122 -7.26 -12.73 7.65
C LEU A 122 -6.26 -13.42 6.72
N HIS A 123 -5.55 -12.64 5.92
CA HIS A 123 -4.45 -13.11 5.07
C HIS A 123 -3.18 -12.32 5.35
N GLU A 124 -2.05 -13.00 5.28
CA GLU A 124 -0.73 -12.41 5.48
C GLU A 124 0.19 -12.76 4.31
N GLU A 125 0.92 -11.76 3.80
CA GLU A 125 1.91 -11.95 2.74
C GLU A 125 3.10 -10.97 2.90
N SER A 126 4.28 -11.41 2.47
CA SER A 126 5.50 -10.61 2.50
C SER A 126 5.78 -9.96 1.13
N SER A 127 6.39 -8.77 1.15
CA SER A 127 6.75 -8.03 -0.05
C SER A 127 7.73 -8.76 -0.95
N PHE A 128 7.57 -8.58 -2.26
CA PHE A 128 8.52 -9.06 -3.25
C PHE A 128 9.72 -8.11 -3.32
N ILE A 129 10.94 -8.66 -3.35
CA ILE A 129 12.17 -7.89 -3.57
C ILE A 129 12.70 -8.18 -4.97
N ALA A 130 12.99 -7.13 -5.74
CA ALA A 130 13.64 -7.21 -7.04
C ALA A 130 14.84 -6.26 -7.12
N ASN A 131 15.86 -6.66 -7.88
CA ASN A 131 17.05 -5.86 -8.14
C ASN A 131 17.16 -5.59 -9.65
N PRO A 132 16.37 -4.65 -10.21
CA PRO A 132 16.31 -4.44 -11.66
C PRO A 132 17.61 -3.87 -12.26
N ALA A 133 18.45 -3.23 -11.44
CA ALA A 133 19.74 -2.68 -11.84
C ALA A 133 20.72 -2.70 -10.64
N PRO A 134 22.03 -2.59 -10.87
CA PRO A 134 23.01 -2.48 -9.79
C PRO A 134 22.63 -1.35 -8.81
N SER A 135 22.72 -1.64 -7.52
CA SER A 135 22.38 -0.70 -6.43
C SER A 135 20.92 -0.24 -6.36
N VAL A 136 20.04 -0.78 -7.20
CA VAL A 136 18.60 -0.51 -7.16
C VAL A 136 17.89 -1.69 -6.53
N VAL A 137 17.29 -1.47 -5.35
CA VAL A 137 16.45 -2.45 -4.67
C VAL A 137 15.01 -1.94 -4.68
N VAL A 138 14.10 -2.73 -5.23
CA VAL A 138 12.68 -2.41 -5.28
C VAL A 138 11.92 -3.44 -4.45
N GLN A 139 11.12 -2.96 -3.50
CA GLN A 139 10.17 -3.77 -2.77
C GLN A 139 8.75 -3.39 -3.18
N THR A 140 7.97 -4.36 -3.62
CA THR A 140 6.62 -4.14 -4.14
C THR A 140 5.63 -5.15 -3.58
N MET A 141 4.36 -4.75 -3.58
CA MET A 141 3.21 -5.65 -3.46
C MET A 141 2.34 -5.51 -4.71
N LEU A 142 1.43 -6.45 -4.91
CA LEU A 142 0.40 -6.31 -5.93
C LEU A 142 -0.83 -5.63 -5.31
N GLY A 143 -1.34 -4.60 -5.98
CA GLY A 143 -2.65 -4.03 -5.70
C GLY A 143 -3.66 -4.43 -6.77
N PRO A 144 -4.96 -4.46 -6.44
CA PRO A 144 -5.98 -4.74 -7.44
C PRO A 144 -6.21 -3.55 -8.38
N VAL A 145 -6.63 -3.84 -9.61
CA VAL A 145 -7.14 -2.85 -10.55
C VAL A 145 -8.63 -2.66 -10.31
N PHE A 146 -9.05 -1.43 -10.08
CA PHE A 146 -10.46 -1.08 -9.94
C PHE A 146 -11.09 -0.75 -11.28
N LYS A 147 -12.26 -1.32 -11.55
CA LYS A 147 -13.11 -0.91 -12.67
C LYS A 147 -14.00 0.25 -12.26
N GLN A 148 -14.30 1.16 -13.17
CA GLN A 148 -15.18 2.29 -12.91
C GLN A 148 -16.55 2.04 -13.51
N TYR A 149 -17.58 1.89 -12.69
CA TYR A 149 -18.96 1.74 -13.17
C TYR A 149 -19.76 3.00 -12.88
N ARG A 150 -20.63 3.38 -13.81
CA ARG A 150 -21.56 4.49 -13.65
C ARG A 150 -22.78 4.03 -12.86
N VAL A 151 -23.09 4.73 -11.78
CA VAL A 151 -24.31 4.47 -11.02
C VAL A 151 -25.53 4.89 -11.85
N LEU A 152 -26.47 3.97 -12.04
CA LEU A 152 -27.75 4.21 -12.70
C LEU A 152 -28.88 4.34 -11.71
N ASP A 153 -28.88 3.51 -10.66
CA ASP A 153 -29.91 3.48 -9.63
C ASP A 153 -29.38 2.87 -8.31
N MET A 154 -30.07 3.15 -7.20
CA MET A 154 -29.77 2.64 -5.86
C MET A 154 -31.09 2.25 -5.17
N ALA A 155 -31.23 0.96 -4.83
CA ALA A 155 -32.42 0.44 -4.16
C ALA A 155 -32.05 -0.77 -3.28
N ASP A 156 -32.76 -0.93 -2.16
CA ASP A 156 -32.67 -2.11 -1.28
C ASP A 156 -31.25 -2.48 -0.82
N GLY A 157 -30.36 -1.49 -0.67
CA GLY A 157 -28.96 -1.71 -0.28
C GLY A 157 -28.04 -2.17 -1.41
N PHE A 158 -28.54 -2.20 -2.66
CA PHE A 158 -27.78 -2.56 -3.85
C PHE A 158 -27.69 -1.40 -4.84
N VAL A 159 -26.64 -1.43 -5.66
CA VAL A 159 -26.43 -0.49 -6.75
C VAL A 159 -26.73 -1.17 -8.08
N THR A 160 -27.46 -0.48 -8.95
CA THR A 160 -27.48 -0.79 -10.37
C THR A 160 -26.49 0.13 -11.07
N ALA A 161 -25.51 -0.44 -11.77
CA ALA A 161 -24.45 0.30 -12.41
C ALA A 161 -24.20 -0.14 -13.85
N MET A 162 -23.65 0.74 -14.67
CA MET A 162 -23.28 0.47 -16.06
C MET A 162 -21.76 0.44 -16.20
N THR A 163 -21.24 -0.58 -16.86
CA THR A 163 -19.81 -0.67 -17.21
C THR A 163 -19.46 0.34 -18.31
N GLU A 164 -18.16 0.49 -18.60
CA GLU A 164 -17.69 1.29 -19.73
C GLU A 164 -18.15 0.73 -21.09
N THR A 165 -18.35 -0.59 -21.19
CA THR A 165 -18.86 -1.28 -22.39
C THR A 165 -20.37 -1.10 -22.59
N GLY A 166 -21.08 -0.50 -21.63
CA GLY A 166 -22.54 -0.32 -21.67
C GLY A 166 -23.34 -1.47 -21.03
N ASP A 167 -22.66 -2.49 -20.48
CA ASP A 167 -23.34 -3.58 -19.78
C ASP A 167 -23.91 -3.10 -18.45
N VAL A 168 -25.15 -3.50 -18.15
CA VAL A 168 -25.80 -3.14 -16.89
C VAL A 168 -25.61 -4.26 -15.87
N LYS A 169 -24.99 -3.91 -14.74
CA LYS A 169 -24.83 -4.74 -13.55
C LYS A 169 -25.91 -4.38 -12.54
N GLN A 170 -26.78 -5.34 -12.23
CA GLN A 170 -27.79 -5.22 -11.17
C GLN A 170 -27.30 -5.94 -9.90
N GLY A 171 -27.78 -5.50 -8.74
CA GLY A 171 -27.45 -6.16 -7.47
C GLY A 171 -25.99 -5.99 -7.04
N LEU A 172 -25.30 -4.93 -7.49
CA LEU A 172 -23.92 -4.68 -7.10
C LEU A 172 -23.87 -4.33 -5.61
N SER A 173 -23.22 -5.19 -4.84
CA SER A 173 -22.98 -4.95 -3.41
C SER A 173 -21.99 -3.81 -3.18
N VAL A 174 -22.21 -3.06 -2.10
CA VAL A 174 -21.33 -1.97 -1.65
C VAL A 174 -20.70 -2.38 -0.33
N ILE A 175 -19.39 -2.13 -0.18
CA ILE A 175 -18.70 -2.44 1.06
C ILE A 175 -19.25 -1.59 2.21
N ASP A 176 -19.47 -2.23 3.36
CA ASP A 176 -19.90 -1.55 4.58
C ASP A 176 -18.70 -0.99 5.33
N GLN A 177 -18.06 0.01 4.73
CA GLN A 177 -16.91 0.71 5.31
C GLN A 177 -16.99 2.21 5.03
N SER A 178 -16.49 3.01 5.97
CA SER A 178 -16.34 4.47 5.81
C SER A 178 -17.65 5.18 5.41
N ASN A 179 -18.79 4.65 5.87
CA ASN A 179 -20.15 5.10 5.50
C ASN A 179 -20.34 5.28 3.99
N LEU A 180 -19.74 4.40 3.18
CA LEU A 180 -19.73 4.52 1.72
C LEU A 180 -21.14 4.59 1.13
N TRP A 181 -22.07 3.77 1.61
CA TRP A 181 -23.45 3.77 1.14
C TRP A 181 -24.11 5.15 1.27
N SER A 182 -24.06 5.75 2.46
CA SER A 182 -24.67 7.06 2.72
C SER A 182 -24.02 8.17 1.88
N ARG A 183 -22.69 8.16 1.74
CA ARG A 183 -21.98 9.12 0.88
C ARG A 183 -22.37 8.97 -0.58
N LEU A 184 -22.50 7.71 -1.04
CA LEU A 184 -22.89 7.39 -2.40
C LEU A 184 -24.31 7.87 -2.70
N GLN A 185 -25.25 7.61 -1.79
CA GLN A 185 -26.64 8.05 -1.90
C GLN A 185 -26.75 9.57 -1.97
N GLN A 186 -26.05 10.30 -1.09
CA GLN A 186 -26.03 11.76 -1.10
C GLN A 186 -25.48 12.34 -2.41
N ALA A 187 -24.39 11.76 -2.94
CA ALA A 187 -23.84 12.19 -4.22
C ALA A 187 -24.76 11.84 -5.40
N PHE A 188 -25.46 10.72 -5.32
CA PHE A 188 -26.39 10.30 -6.36
C PHE A 188 -27.63 11.21 -6.42
N GLU A 189 -28.20 11.57 -5.27
CA GLU A 189 -29.33 12.51 -5.17
C GLU A 189 -28.98 13.91 -5.68
N SER A 190 -27.75 14.37 -5.43
CA SER A 190 -27.26 15.68 -5.89
C SER A 190 -26.81 15.72 -7.35
N GLY A 191 -26.52 14.57 -7.97
CA GLY A 191 -25.91 14.56 -9.30
C GLY A 191 -25.80 13.18 -9.96
N ARG A 192 -26.93 12.48 -10.14
CA ARG A 192 -27.05 11.11 -10.67
C ARG A 192 -26.05 10.72 -11.77
N GLY A 193 -25.88 11.55 -12.80
CA GLY A 193 -25.00 11.24 -13.94
C GLY A 193 -23.49 11.31 -13.67
N SER A 194 -23.10 12.00 -12.60
CA SER A 194 -21.69 12.26 -12.26
C SER A 194 -21.06 11.18 -11.37
N VAL A 195 -21.87 10.31 -10.76
CA VAL A 195 -21.37 9.34 -9.78
C VAL A 195 -20.80 8.10 -10.47
N ARG A 196 -19.60 7.72 -10.04
CA ARG A 196 -18.93 6.46 -10.38
C ARG A 196 -18.62 5.69 -9.11
N VAL A 197 -18.70 4.37 -9.19
CA VAL A 197 -18.19 3.46 -8.15
C VAL A 197 -16.94 2.75 -8.66
N LEU A 198 -15.95 2.59 -7.79
CA LEU A 198 -14.78 1.76 -8.04
C LEU A 198 -15.09 0.35 -7.60
N VAL A 199 -14.97 -0.59 -8.53
CA VAL A 199 -15.41 -1.97 -8.36
C VAL A 199 -14.22 -2.91 -8.44
N LEU A 200 -14.13 -3.80 -7.46
CA LEU A 200 -13.23 -4.94 -7.48
C LEU A 200 -13.93 -6.14 -8.08
N ASN A 201 -13.16 -6.94 -8.81
CA ASN A 201 -13.61 -8.22 -9.36
C ASN A 201 -12.66 -9.33 -8.88
N ASP A 202 -13.18 -10.29 -8.15
CA ASP A 202 -12.47 -11.49 -7.68
C ASP A 202 -13.22 -12.73 -8.16
N GLY A 203 -12.70 -13.41 -9.18
CA GLY A 203 -13.29 -14.66 -9.70
C GLY A 203 -14.76 -14.52 -10.13
N GLY A 204 -15.16 -13.36 -10.67
CA GLY A 204 -16.55 -13.10 -11.09
C GLY A 204 -17.44 -12.50 -10.00
N ARG A 205 -16.99 -12.40 -8.75
CA ARG A 205 -17.67 -11.64 -7.69
C ARG A 205 -17.28 -10.17 -7.79
N GLU A 206 -18.27 -9.29 -7.74
CA GLU A 206 -18.06 -7.85 -7.83
C GLU A 206 -18.47 -7.14 -6.54
N LEU A 207 -17.67 -6.16 -6.12
CA LEU A 207 -17.89 -5.35 -4.92
C LEU A 207 -17.50 -3.90 -5.18
N ALA A 208 -18.41 -2.97 -4.92
CA ALA A 208 -18.10 -1.54 -4.94
C ALA A 208 -17.40 -1.16 -3.62
N VAL A 209 -16.18 -0.62 -3.73
CA VAL A 209 -15.31 -0.35 -2.58
C VAL A 209 -15.01 1.12 -2.35
N GLU A 210 -15.25 1.96 -3.35
CA GLU A 210 -15.01 3.41 -3.29
C GLU A 210 -15.97 4.11 -4.26
N MET A 211 -16.17 5.42 -4.07
CA MET A 211 -16.94 6.26 -4.98
C MET A 211 -16.10 7.42 -5.51
N LYS A 212 -16.44 7.90 -6.71
CA LYS A 212 -15.86 9.08 -7.33
C LYS A 212 -16.95 9.92 -7.99
N VAL A 213 -16.93 11.22 -7.74
CA VAL A 213 -17.80 12.19 -8.43
C VAL A 213 -17.02 12.80 -9.60
N VAL A 214 -17.55 12.65 -10.81
CA VAL A 214 -16.96 13.16 -12.05
C VAL A 214 -17.64 14.47 -12.43
N HIS A 215 -16.96 15.57 -12.17
CA HIS A 215 -17.41 16.92 -12.54
C HIS A 215 -17.42 17.09 -14.05
N GLY A 216 -18.46 17.72 -14.60
CA GLY A 216 -18.60 17.98 -16.04
C GLY A 216 -19.35 16.91 -16.84
N SER A 217 -19.72 15.78 -16.22
CA SER A 217 -20.64 14.80 -16.81
C SER A 217 -22.09 15.27 -16.67
N ARG A 218 -22.45 16.38 -17.35
CA ARG A 218 -23.86 16.73 -17.58
C ARG A 218 -24.35 15.88 -18.75
N LEU A 219 -25.25 14.93 -18.46
CA LEU A 219 -26.22 14.51 -19.46
C LEU A 219 -27.25 15.62 -19.62
#